data_AF-A0A344TR20-F1
#
_entry.id   AF-A0A344TR20-F1
#
_cell.length_a   1.000
_cell.length_b   1.000
_cell.length_c   1.000
_cell.angle_alpha   90.00
_cell.angle_beta   90.00
_cell.angle_gamma   90.00
#
_symmetry.space_group_name_H-M   'P 1'
#
loop_
_entity.id
_entity.type
_entity.pdbx_description
1 polymer ?
#
loop_
_entity_poly.entity_id
_entity_poly.type
_entity_poly.pdbx_seq_one_letter_code
_entity_poly.pdbx_strand_id
1 'polypeptide(L)' 'MKRTIGTILTSMGIIFILFACIAFMSDKAVLGFTLTKWETLVPFVVGALFLFVGVGMLNKVAD' A
#
# COMPACT_ATOMS: atom_id res chain seq x y z
N MET A 1 -13.76 -8.35 -15.11
CA MET A 1 -12.76 -8.87 -14.15
C MET A 1 -11.50 -8.02 -14.05
N LYS A 2 -10.86 -7.60 -15.16
CA LYS A 2 -9.62 -6.78 -15.12
C LYS A 2 -9.76 -5.48 -14.30
N ARG A 3 -10.90 -4.79 -14.43
CA ARG A 3 -11.23 -3.61 -13.61
C ARG A 3 -11.27 -3.92 -12.11
N THR A 4 -11.95 -5.00 -11.72
CA THR A 4 -12.07 -5.45 -10.33
C THR A 4 -10.70 -5.75 -9.70
N ILE A 5 -9.83 -6.43 -10.44
CA ILE A 5 -8.46 -6.74 -9.99
C ILE A 5 -7.65 -5.44 -9.81
N GLY A 6 -7.74 -4.51 -10.77
CA GLY A 6 -7.12 -3.20 -10.65
C GLY A 6 -7.61 -2.40 -9.44
N THR A 7 -8.91 -2.43 -9.14
CA THR A 7 -9.49 -1.79 -7.95
C THR A 7 -8.98 -2.42 -6.66
N ILE A 8 -8.89 -3.75 -6.58
CA ILE A 8 -8.38 -4.48 -5.40
C ILE A 8 -6.91 -4.15 -5.16
N LEU A 9 -6.07 -4.19 -6.21
CA LEU A 9 -4.65 -3.83 -6.12
C LEU A 9 -4.47 -2.39 -5.63
N THR A 10 -5.26 -1.46 -6.19
CA THR A 10 -5.23 -0.04 -5.82
C THR A 10 -5.63 0.13 -4.36
N SER A 11 -6.73 -0.48 -3.92
CA SER A 11 -7.19 -0.35 -2.53
C SER A 11 -6.22 -0.98 -1.54
N MET A 12 -5.65 -2.15 -1.84
CA MET A 12 -4.59 -2.75 -1.03
C MET A 12 -3.35 -1.86 -0.95
N GLY A 13 -2.93 -1.27 -2.07
CA GLY A 13 -1.81 -0.33 -2.10
C GLY A 13 -2.00 0.85 -1.16
N ILE A 14 -3.20 1.45 -1.16
CA ILE A 14 -3.58 2.53 -0.24
C ILE A 14 -3.47 2.07 1.22
N ILE A 15 -4.01 0.89 1.55
CA ILE A 15 -3.98 0.37 2.93
C ILE A 15 -2.53 0.19 3.42
N PHE A 16 -1.65 -0.39 2.61
CA PHE A 16 -0.25 -0.59 3.00
C PHE A 16 0.52 0.73 3.15
N ILE A 17 0.27 1.71 2.28
CA ILE A 17 0.87 3.05 2.40
C ILE A 17 0.42 3.72 3.69
N LEU A 18 -0.89 3.69 3.99
CA LEU A 18 -1.42 4.29 5.22
C LEU A 18 -0.86 3.61 6.46
N PHE A 19 -0.79 2.27 6.47
CA PHE A 19 -0.17 1.52 7.55
C PHE A 19 1.29 1.92 7.75
N ALA A 20 2.07 2.01 6.67
CA ALA A 20 3.47 2.39 6.73
C ALA A 20 3.67 3.81 7.27
N CYS A 21 2.84 4.77 6.85
CA CYS A 21 2.88 6.13 7.36
C CYS A 21 2.55 6.19 8.86
N ILE A 22 1.51 5.48 9.30
CA ILE A 22 1.11 5.42 10.72
C ILE A 22 2.21 4.76 11.56
N ALA A 23 2.80 3.67 11.05
CA ALA A 23 3.90 2.97 11.70
C ALA A 23 5.19 3.81 11.75
N PHE A 24 5.50 4.58 10.71
CA PHE A 24 6.68 5.46 10.68
C PHE A 24 6.55 6.63 11.67
N MET A 25 5.34 7.16 11.82
CA MET A 25 5.05 8.28 12.73
C MET A 25 4.82 7.84 14.18
N SER A 26 4.47 6.58 14.43
CA SER A 26 4.28 6.07 15.79
C SER A 26 5.60 5.65 16.42
N ASP A 27 5.91 6.20 17.59
CA ASP A 27 6.96 5.68 18.49
C ASP A 27 6.50 4.45 19.31
N LYS A 28 5.28 3.95 19.05
CA LYS A 28 4.64 2.86 19.77
C LYS A 28 4.33 1.72 18.82
N ALA A 29 4.17 0.50 19.36
CA ALA A 29 3.80 -0.64 18.55
C ALA A 29 2.48 -0.40 17.79
N VAL A 30 2.51 -0.57 16.47
CA VAL A 30 1.34 -0.41 15.59
C VAL A 30 0.82 -1.79 15.24
N LEU A 31 -0.45 -2.06 15.55
CA LEU A 31 -1.07 -3.39 15.44
C LEU A 31 -0.30 -4.50 16.18
N GLY A 32 0.38 -4.15 17.29
CA GLY A 32 1.21 -5.10 18.05
C GLY A 32 2.61 -5.32 17.49
N PHE A 33 2.96 -4.70 16.36
CA PHE A 33 4.31 -4.75 15.79
C PHE A 33 5.12 -3.54 16.21
N THR A 34 6.29 -3.78 16.82
CA THR A 34 7.30 -2.73 17.06
C THR A 34 8.18 -2.66 15.82
N LEU A 35 7.88 -1.72 14.93
CA LEU A 35 8.65 -1.52 13.69
C LEU A 35 9.61 -0.36 13.88
N THR A 36 10.86 -0.57 13.50
CA THR A 36 11.79 0.54 13.34
C THR A 36 11.44 1.36 12.10
N LYS A 37 11.85 2.64 12.08
CA LYS A 37 11.61 3.53 10.93
C LYS A 37 12.10 2.93 9.60
N TRP A 38 13.19 2.18 9.62
CA TRP A 38 13.71 1.49 8.43
C TRP A 38 12.83 0.33 7.98
N GLU A 39 12.24 -0.42 8.91
CA GLU A 39 11.33 -1.53 8.59
C GLU A 39 10.00 -1.02 8.02
N THR A 40 9.54 0.16 8.41
CA THR A 40 8.31 0.77 7.84
C THR A 40 8.45 1.19 6.38
N LEU A 41 9.68 1.27 5.85
CA LEU A 41 9.91 1.49 4.42
C LEU A 41 9.39 0.32 3.58
N VAL A 42 9.46 -0.91 4.10
CA VAL A 42 9.01 -2.11 3.40
C VAL A 42 7.51 -2.05 3.05
N PRO A 43 6.58 -1.89 4.02
CA PRO A 43 5.16 -1.78 3.68
C PRO A 43 4.84 -0.56 2.82
N PHE A 44 5.61 0.54 2.93
CA PHE A 44 5.43 1.70 2.05
C PHE A 44 5.74 1.36 0.58
N VAL A 45 6.91 0.76 0.32
CA VAL A 45 7.34 0.39 -1.04
C VAL A 45 6.39 -0.67 -1.62
N VAL A 46 6.00 -1.67 -0.83
CA VAL A 46 5.02 -2.69 -1.26
C VAL A 46 3.69 -2.03 -1.60
N GLY A 47 3.20 -1.12 -0.77
CA GLY A 47 1.96 -0.38 -1.03
C GLY A 47 2.03 0.49 -2.28
N ALA A 48 3.14 1.18 -2.49
CA ALA A 48 3.39 1.99 -3.69
C ALA A 48 3.38 1.13 -4.96
N LEU A 49 4.03 -0.04 -4.95
CA LEU A 49 4.02 -0.97 -6.08
C LEU A 49 2.60 -1.45 -6.40
N PHE A 50 1.84 -1.86 -5.38
CA PHE A 50 0.46 -2.29 -5.56
C PHE A 50 -0.44 -1.17 -6.11
N LEU A 51 -0.21 0.06 -5.64
CA LEU A 51 -0.93 1.23 -6.11
C LEU A 51 -0.61 1.53 -7.59
N PHE A 52 0.66 1.60 -7.96
CA PHE A 52 1.06 1.90 -9.34
C PHE A 52 0.60 0.83 -10.33
N VAL A 53 0.73 -0.45 -9.95
CA VAL A 53 0.24 -1.57 -10.78
C VAL A 53 -1.29 -1.51 -10.87
N GLY A 54 -1.99 -1.32 -9.75
CA GLY A 54 -3.45 -1.26 -9.71
C GLY A 54 -4.02 -0.13 -10.56
N VAL A 55 -3.50 1.09 -10.40
CA VAL A 55 -3.90 2.26 -11.20
C VAL A 55 -3.54 2.05 -12.68
N GLY A 56 -2.35 1.52 -12.97
CA GLY A 56 -1.92 1.23 -14.34
C GLY A 56 -2.82 0.19 -15.04
N MET A 57 -3.37 -0.77 -14.29
CA MET A 57 -4.35 -1.72 -14.81
C MET A 57 -5.72 -1.08 -15.00
N LEU A 58 -6.15 -0.18 -14.11
CA LEU A 58 -7.42 0.53 -14.25
C LEU A 58 -7.44 1.44 -15.47
N ASN A 59 -6.34 2.16 -15.73
CA ASN A 59 -6.21 3.02 -16.90
C ASN A 59 -6.32 2.22 -18.21
N LYS A 60 -5.63 1.07 -18.31
CA LYS A 60 -5.70 0.18 -19.48
C LYS A 60 -7.07 -0.48 -19.74
N VAL A 61 -8.00 -0.41 -18.78
CA VAL A 61 -9.37 -0.92 -18.95
C VAL A 61 -10.36 0.21 -19.27
N ALA A 62 -9.95 1.47 -19.09
CA ALA A 62 -10.74 2.63 -19.45
C ALA A 62 -10.53 3.04 -20.92
N ASP A 63 -9.40 2.68 -21.51
CA ASP A 63 -9.13 2.70 -22.97
C ASP A 63 -9.78 1.48 -23.69
#